data_AF-A0A9D6M6Q8-F1
#
_entry.id   AF-A0A9D6M6Q8-F1
#
_cell.length_a   1.000
_cell.length_b   1.000
_cell.length_c   1.000
_cell.angle_alpha   90.00
_cell.angle_beta   90.00
_cell.angle_gamma   90.00
#
_symmetry.space_group_name_H-M   'P 1'
#
loop_
_entity.id
_entity.type
_entity.pdbx_description
1 polymer ?
#
loop_
_entity_poly.entity_id
_entity_poly.type
_entity_poly.pdbx_seq_one_letter_code
_entity_poly.pdbx_strand_id
1 'polypeptide(L)'
;KEKEIAELKDWITRAVNAGFYNIDIDASTVVDLSKGNVIEQQRPNFEVTAQLTEFIRDIEPDMATISIGGEIGEVGGKNSTEEELRTFMDNYLSTLARMGNNMKGISKMSIQTGTSHGGVVLPDGTIAKVKVDFDTIERLSSVARKSYGLAGVVQHGASTLPDDAFDLFQKRGAAEVHLATGFQNMIYDGKYFPDNLKQEIYKYLKDNMAKERKEGETDEQFIYKTRKKAFGPFKQRIWDLSQSIKDGIRQEMEERFALLFSKLKVINTHDIAAKWANPINIPSKLENEIAGVGSEGKKVREEKGERGE
;
A
#
# COMPACT_ATOMS: atom_id res chain seq x y z
N LYS A 1 -2.91 -17.77 -13.24
CA LYS A 1 -3.89 -16.73 -13.62
C LYS A 1 -5.27 -16.97 -13.00
N GLU A 2 -6.10 -17.91 -13.47
CA GLU A 2 -7.49 -18.07 -12.96
C GLU A 2 -7.56 -18.32 -11.44
N LYS A 3 -6.72 -19.21 -10.92
CA LYS A 3 -6.62 -19.47 -9.47
C LYS A 3 -6.28 -18.22 -8.67
N GLU A 4 -5.31 -17.44 -9.14
CA GLU A 4 -4.84 -16.22 -8.48
C GLU A 4 -5.92 -15.12 -8.51
N ILE A 5 -6.65 -14.98 -9.63
CA ILE A 5 -7.80 -14.07 -9.71
C ILE A 5 -8.90 -14.51 -8.74
N ALA A 6 -9.17 -15.82 -8.61
CA ALA A 6 -10.14 -16.33 -7.65
C ALA A 6 -9.71 -16.04 -6.19
N GLU A 7 -8.44 -16.21 -5.87
CA GLU A 7 -7.87 -15.85 -4.56
C GLU A 7 -7.98 -14.33 -4.28
N LEU A 8 -7.69 -13.48 -5.28
CA LEU A 8 -7.87 -12.03 -5.17
C LEU A 8 -9.34 -11.65 -4.93
N LYS A 9 -10.28 -12.30 -5.62
CA LYS A 9 -11.73 -12.09 -5.39
C LYS A 9 -12.15 -12.47 -3.97
N ASP A 10 -11.61 -13.55 -3.42
CA ASP A 10 -11.85 -13.93 -2.02
C ASP A 10 -11.29 -12.87 -1.04
N TRP A 11 -10.06 -12.40 -1.27
CA TRP A 11 -9.48 -11.31 -0.46
C TRP A 11 -10.27 -10.00 -0.54
N ILE A 12 -10.71 -9.61 -1.74
CA ILE A 12 -11.58 -8.45 -1.96
C ILE A 12 -12.88 -8.61 -1.17
N THR A 13 -13.52 -9.78 -1.24
CA THR A 13 -14.76 -10.07 -0.50
C THR A 13 -14.55 -9.91 1.01
N ARG A 14 -13.46 -10.45 1.54
CA ARG A 14 -13.10 -10.32 2.96
C ARG A 14 -12.85 -8.87 3.36
N ALA A 15 -12.15 -8.11 2.53
CA ALA A 15 -11.88 -6.68 2.77
C ALA A 15 -13.19 -5.87 2.80
N VAL A 16 -14.07 -6.06 1.81
CA VAL A 16 -15.37 -5.37 1.74
C VAL A 16 -16.25 -5.74 2.95
N ASN A 17 -16.32 -7.02 3.32
CA ASN A 17 -17.07 -7.48 4.50
C ASN A 17 -16.51 -6.92 5.82
N ALA A 18 -15.21 -6.64 5.87
CA ALA A 18 -14.55 -6.00 7.02
C ALA A 18 -14.60 -4.45 6.97
N GLY A 19 -15.33 -3.86 6.03
CA GLY A 19 -15.56 -2.41 5.97
C GLY A 19 -14.46 -1.62 5.24
N PHE A 20 -13.59 -2.28 4.46
CA PHE A 20 -12.61 -1.61 3.63
C PHE A 20 -13.21 -1.21 2.27
N TYR A 21 -13.46 0.09 2.08
CA TYR A 21 -14.07 0.64 0.87
C TYR A 21 -13.12 1.50 0.02
N ASN A 22 -11.81 1.40 0.27
CA ASN A 22 -10.76 1.94 -0.59
C ASN A 22 -9.87 0.77 -0.99
N ILE A 23 -10.00 0.30 -2.23
CA ILE A 23 -9.37 -0.91 -2.76
C ILE A 23 -8.51 -0.53 -3.95
N ASP A 24 -7.20 -0.71 -3.83
CA ASP A 24 -6.26 -0.47 -4.92
C ASP A 24 -5.91 -1.79 -5.59
N ILE A 25 -6.16 -1.89 -6.90
CA ILE A 25 -5.83 -3.03 -7.74
C ILE A 25 -4.45 -2.79 -8.34
N ASP A 26 -3.45 -3.51 -7.84
CA ASP A 26 -2.13 -3.58 -8.46
C ASP A 26 -2.02 -4.80 -9.38
N ALA A 27 -2.34 -4.59 -10.65
CA ALA A 27 -2.07 -5.55 -11.72
C ALA A 27 -0.86 -5.11 -12.57
N SER A 28 -0.01 -4.20 -12.07
CA SER A 28 1.17 -3.73 -12.80
C SER A 28 2.24 -4.81 -12.96
N THR A 29 2.26 -5.80 -12.05
CA THR A 29 3.21 -6.93 -12.07
C THR A 29 2.99 -7.92 -13.21
N VAL A 30 1.80 -7.92 -13.83
CA VAL A 30 1.51 -8.79 -14.98
C VAL A 30 1.80 -8.12 -16.34
N VAL A 31 2.32 -6.89 -16.34
CA VAL A 31 2.77 -6.18 -17.55
C VAL A 31 3.90 -6.97 -18.23
N ASP A 32 3.78 -7.20 -19.54
CA ASP A 32 4.76 -7.98 -20.31
C ASP A 32 5.58 -7.07 -21.23
N LEU A 33 6.72 -6.59 -20.74
CA LEU A 33 7.63 -5.72 -21.49
C LEU A 33 8.27 -6.37 -22.73
N SER A 34 8.12 -7.68 -22.93
CA SER A 34 8.62 -8.37 -24.13
C SER A 34 7.78 -8.10 -25.38
N LYS A 35 6.57 -7.55 -25.21
CA LYS A 35 5.67 -7.22 -26.33
C LYS A 35 6.14 -5.99 -27.09
N GLY A 36 5.82 -5.95 -28.39
CA GLY A 36 6.35 -4.96 -29.33
C GLY A 36 5.74 -3.56 -29.23
N ASN A 37 4.68 -3.35 -28.46
CA ASN A 37 4.06 -2.03 -28.27
C ASN A 37 3.41 -1.92 -26.88
N VAL A 38 3.20 -0.69 -26.41
CA VAL A 38 2.71 -0.38 -25.06
C VAL A 38 1.33 -0.97 -24.79
N ILE A 39 0.45 -1.06 -25.80
CA ILE A 39 -0.88 -1.65 -25.65
C ILE A 39 -0.77 -3.14 -25.30
N GLU A 40 0.02 -3.91 -26.05
CA GLU A 40 0.22 -5.33 -25.77
C GLU A 40 0.97 -5.57 -24.46
N GLN A 41 1.88 -4.67 -24.08
CA GLN A 41 2.57 -4.72 -22.78
C GLN A 41 1.58 -4.54 -21.62
N GLN A 42 0.69 -3.54 -21.72
CA GLN A 42 -0.29 -3.18 -20.68
C GLN A 42 -1.58 -4.01 -20.72
N ARG A 43 -1.84 -4.75 -21.80
CA ARG A 43 -3.03 -5.60 -21.97
C ARG A 43 -3.40 -6.43 -20.75
N PRO A 44 -2.48 -7.24 -20.19
CA PRO A 44 -2.79 -8.01 -18.99
C PRO A 44 -3.18 -7.14 -17.80
N ASN A 45 -2.58 -5.96 -17.64
CA ASN A 45 -2.86 -5.04 -16.54
C ASN A 45 -4.28 -4.45 -16.64
N PHE A 46 -4.63 -3.82 -17.77
CA PHE A 46 -5.95 -3.20 -17.91
C PHE A 46 -7.11 -4.20 -17.97
N GLU A 47 -6.89 -5.41 -18.52
CA GLU A 47 -7.93 -6.46 -18.57
C GLU A 47 -8.19 -7.07 -17.18
N VAL A 48 -7.13 -7.37 -16.42
CA VAL A 48 -7.28 -7.87 -15.04
C VAL A 48 -7.90 -6.79 -14.15
N THR A 49 -7.47 -5.53 -14.30
CA THR A 49 -8.06 -4.43 -13.51
C THR A 49 -9.54 -4.23 -13.84
N ALA A 50 -9.95 -4.34 -15.10
CA ALA A 50 -11.37 -4.28 -15.49
C ALA A 50 -12.17 -5.45 -14.90
N GLN A 51 -11.64 -6.67 -14.96
CA GLN A 51 -12.28 -7.86 -14.38
C GLN A 51 -12.48 -7.74 -12.86
N LEU A 52 -11.49 -7.22 -12.13
CA LEU A 52 -11.59 -7.01 -10.70
C LEU A 52 -12.48 -5.80 -10.37
N THR A 53 -12.52 -4.78 -11.22
CA THR A 53 -13.45 -3.65 -11.09
C THR A 53 -14.90 -4.14 -11.15
N GLU A 54 -15.26 -4.94 -12.17
CA GLU A 54 -16.60 -5.52 -12.29
C GLU A 54 -16.99 -6.29 -11.03
N PHE A 55 -16.10 -7.18 -10.58
CA PHE A 55 -16.35 -7.95 -9.37
C PHE A 55 -16.55 -7.07 -8.12
N ILE A 56 -15.76 -6.02 -7.95
CA ILE A 56 -15.92 -5.08 -6.83
C ILE A 56 -17.29 -4.38 -6.93
N ARG A 57 -17.74 -4.01 -8.13
CA ARG A 57 -19.06 -3.39 -8.33
C ARG A 57 -20.21 -4.36 -8.05
N ASP A 58 -20.04 -5.64 -8.35
CA ASP A 58 -21.06 -6.67 -8.06
C ASP A 58 -21.26 -6.89 -6.54
N ILE A 59 -20.21 -6.71 -5.73
CA ILE A 59 -20.27 -6.91 -4.28
C ILE A 59 -20.32 -5.61 -3.47
N GLU A 60 -20.36 -4.47 -4.15
CA GLU A 60 -20.40 -3.15 -3.53
C GLU A 60 -21.68 -2.99 -2.70
N PRO A 61 -21.59 -2.50 -1.45
CA PRO A 61 -22.80 -2.25 -0.66
C PRO A 61 -23.61 -1.08 -1.24
N ASP A 62 -24.93 -1.22 -1.30
CA ASP A 62 -25.86 -0.17 -1.80
C ASP A 62 -25.63 1.21 -1.16
N MET A 63 -25.18 1.22 0.10
CA MET A 63 -24.99 2.42 0.90
C MET A 63 -23.62 3.08 0.74
N ALA A 64 -22.68 2.51 -0.02
CA ALA A 64 -21.39 3.17 -0.23
C ALA A 64 -20.72 2.74 -1.53
N THR A 65 -20.22 3.73 -2.25
CA THR A 65 -19.38 3.47 -3.42
C THR A 65 -17.94 3.19 -2.99
N ILE A 66 -17.43 2.02 -3.33
CA ILE A 66 -16.04 1.63 -3.13
C ILE A 66 -15.16 2.49 -4.06
N SER A 67 -14.19 3.16 -3.45
CA SER A 67 -13.09 3.81 -4.15
C SER A 67 -12.15 2.73 -4.68
N ILE A 68 -11.95 2.71 -6.01
CA ILE A 68 -11.04 1.76 -6.66
C ILE A 68 -9.84 2.54 -7.19
N GLY A 69 -8.62 2.10 -6.90
CA GLY A 69 -7.40 2.57 -7.56
C GLY A 69 -6.89 1.55 -8.56
N GLY A 70 -6.21 2.02 -9.61
CA GLY A 70 -5.40 1.18 -10.50
C GLY A 70 -3.92 1.58 -10.41
N GLU A 71 -3.03 0.78 -11.00
CA GLU A 71 -1.59 1.04 -10.98
C GLU A 71 -0.94 0.83 -12.35
N ILE A 72 -0.03 1.74 -12.71
CA ILE A 72 0.87 1.59 -13.84
C ILE A 72 2.32 1.77 -13.40
N GLY A 73 3.22 1.03 -14.05
CA GLY A 73 4.66 1.07 -13.77
C GLY A 73 5.01 0.33 -12.49
N GLU A 74 5.84 -0.71 -12.62
CA GLU A 74 6.28 -1.49 -11.46
C GLU A 74 7.14 -0.65 -10.51
N VAL A 75 6.94 -0.85 -9.20
CA VAL A 75 7.73 -0.16 -8.18
C VAL A 75 9.22 -0.58 -8.25
N GLY A 76 10.16 0.36 -8.42
CA GLY A 76 11.60 0.13 -8.64
C GLY A 76 12.05 0.19 -10.11
N GLY A 77 11.13 0.38 -11.06
CA GLY A 77 11.40 0.47 -12.50
C GLY A 77 11.69 1.89 -13.00
N LYS A 78 11.37 2.13 -14.29
CA LYS A 78 11.42 3.46 -14.91
C LYS A 78 10.19 4.28 -14.51
N ASN A 79 10.30 5.61 -14.57
CA ASN A 79 9.16 6.49 -14.32
C ASN A 79 8.03 6.19 -15.30
N SER A 80 6.80 6.16 -14.80
CA SER A 80 5.62 6.01 -15.63
C SER A 80 5.51 7.16 -16.62
N THR A 81 4.97 6.85 -17.79
CA THR A 81 4.82 7.77 -18.90
C THR A 81 3.36 8.12 -19.13
N GLU A 82 3.13 9.24 -19.84
CA GLU A 82 1.78 9.60 -20.26
C GLU A 82 1.22 8.59 -21.28
N GLU A 83 2.07 8.03 -22.13
CA GLU A 83 1.69 6.99 -23.08
C GLU A 83 1.15 5.74 -22.36
N GLU A 84 1.83 5.27 -21.32
CA GLU A 84 1.36 4.14 -20.49
C GLU A 84 0.04 4.46 -19.79
N LEU A 85 -0.08 5.66 -19.21
CA LEU A 85 -1.32 6.09 -18.55
C LEU A 85 -2.50 6.10 -19.51
N ARG A 86 -2.34 6.73 -20.69
CA ARG A 86 -3.41 6.81 -21.69
C ARG A 86 -3.74 5.44 -22.25
N THR A 87 -2.71 4.66 -22.58
CA THR A 87 -2.87 3.29 -23.08
C THR A 87 -3.64 2.43 -22.09
N PHE A 88 -3.28 2.48 -20.81
CA PHE A 88 -4.02 1.79 -19.77
C PHE A 88 -5.47 2.27 -19.71
N MET A 89 -5.70 3.58 -19.55
CA MET A 89 -7.04 4.12 -19.30
C MET A 89 -7.99 3.94 -20.49
N ASP A 90 -7.53 4.20 -21.72
CA ASP A 90 -8.36 4.08 -22.92
C ASP A 90 -8.83 2.63 -23.11
N ASN A 91 -7.93 1.66 -22.91
CA ASN A 91 -8.24 0.24 -23.05
C ASN A 91 -9.00 -0.33 -21.85
N TYR A 92 -8.72 0.15 -20.63
CA TYR A 92 -9.50 -0.18 -19.43
C TYR A 92 -10.96 0.25 -19.59
N LEU A 93 -11.20 1.51 -19.97
CA LEU A 93 -12.56 2.03 -20.17
C LEU A 93 -13.27 1.33 -21.33
N SER A 94 -12.56 1.06 -22.44
CA SER A 94 -13.09 0.26 -23.55
C SER A 94 -13.45 -1.17 -23.12
N THR A 95 -12.66 -1.77 -22.24
CA THR A 95 -12.93 -3.11 -21.70
C THR A 95 -14.16 -3.11 -20.80
N LEU A 96 -14.29 -2.14 -19.88
CA LEU A 96 -15.50 -1.98 -19.09
C LEU A 96 -16.74 -1.77 -19.97
N ALA A 97 -16.65 -0.93 -21.00
CA ALA A 97 -17.76 -0.70 -21.93
C ALA A 97 -18.21 -1.97 -22.65
N ARG A 98 -17.27 -2.87 -23.01
CA ARG A 98 -17.56 -4.18 -23.61
C ARG A 98 -18.18 -5.18 -22.64
N MET A 99 -17.83 -5.11 -21.36
CA MET A 99 -18.39 -5.97 -20.31
C MET A 99 -19.84 -5.58 -19.96
N GLY A 100 -20.23 -4.33 -20.22
CA GLY A 100 -21.59 -3.82 -20.06
C GLY A 100 -21.77 -2.94 -18.82
N ASN A 101 -22.99 -2.46 -18.60
CA ASN A 101 -23.43 -1.79 -17.36
C ASN A 101 -22.84 -0.43 -16.96
N ASN A 102 -22.31 0.39 -17.90
CA ASN A 102 -21.82 1.77 -17.64
C ASN A 102 -21.19 1.94 -16.23
N MET A 103 -20.36 0.98 -15.84
CA MET A 103 -19.91 0.82 -14.46
C MET A 103 -18.96 1.95 -14.11
N LYS A 104 -19.00 2.41 -12.87
CA LYS A 104 -18.01 3.38 -12.37
C LYS A 104 -16.64 2.72 -12.34
N GLY A 105 -15.68 3.27 -13.09
CA GLY A 105 -14.30 2.77 -13.12
C GLY A 105 -13.47 3.15 -11.89
N ILE A 106 -12.15 3.03 -12.02
CA ILE A 106 -11.19 3.52 -11.02
C ILE A 106 -11.32 5.03 -10.80
N SER A 107 -10.87 5.48 -9.64
CA SER A 107 -10.96 6.87 -9.16
C SER A 107 -9.60 7.55 -9.03
N LYS A 108 -8.50 6.79 -9.00
CA LYS A 108 -7.13 7.27 -8.81
C LYS A 108 -6.15 6.28 -9.45
N MET A 109 -4.93 6.73 -9.72
CA MET A 109 -3.92 5.95 -10.42
C MET A 109 -2.56 5.99 -9.71
N SER A 110 -2.06 4.85 -9.25
CA SER A 110 -0.68 4.73 -8.77
C SER A 110 0.31 4.75 -9.94
N ILE A 111 1.43 5.45 -9.74
CA ILE A 111 2.48 5.63 -10.75
C ILE A 111 3.86 5.41 -10.14
N GLN A 112 4.83 5.09 -10.98
CA GLN A 112 6.25 5.08 -10.65
C GLN A 112 6.90 6.43 -10.93
N THR A 113 7.67 6.94 -9.97
CA THR A 113 8.37 8.24 -10.01
C THR A 113 9.84 8.13 -9.57
N GLY A 114 10.44 6.95 -9.70
CA GLY A 114 11.83 6.66 -9.31
C GLY A 114 12.01 6.23 -7.85
N THR A 115 10.91 5.94 -7.15
CA THR A 115 10.92 5.50 -5.75
C THR A 115 10.87 3.98 -5.61
N SER A 116 11.42 3.50 -4.50
CA SER A 116 11.30 2.10 -4.06
C SER A 116 10.60 2.02 -2.70
N HIS A 117 9.83 0.95 -2.49
CA HIS A 117 9.20 0.69 -1.19
C HIS A 117 10.25 0.53 -0.09
N GLY A 118 10.15 1.38 0.93
CA GLY A 118 11.06 1.38 2.08
C GLY A 118 12.40 2.07 1.86
N GLY A 119 12.64 2.67 0.68
CA GLY A 119 13.92 3.30 0.36
C GLY A 119 15.05 2.29 0.14
N VAL A 120 16.27 2.81 -0.12
CA VAL A 120 17.47 1.97 -0.34
C VAL A 120 18.40 2.16 0.84
N VAL A 121 18.72 1.07 1.55
CA VAL A 121 19.68 1.10 2.66
C VAL A 121 21.08 0.86 2.12
N LEU A 122 22.00 1.77 2.45
CA LEU A 122 23.41 1.67 2.11
C LEU A 122 24.13 0.67 3.04
N PRO A 123 25.33 0.17 2.66
CA PRO A 123 26.06 -0.80 3.50
C PRO A 123 26.40 -0.29 4.91
N ASP A 124 26.40 1.02 5.14
CA ASP A 124 26.61 1.65 6.45
C ASP A 124 25.32 1.77 7.30
N GLY A 125 24.20 1.23 6.80
CA GLY A 125 22.89 1.29 7.45
C GLY A 125 22.12 2.60 7.23
N THR A 126 22.72 3.59 6.55
CA THR A 126 22.02 4.85 6.23
C THR A 126 21.06 4.67 5.05
N ILE A 127 20.04 5.54 4.97
CA ILE A 127 19.07 5.50 3.86
C ILE A 127 19.57 6.42 2.74
N ALA A 128 19.71 5.85 1.54
CA ALA A 128 20.06 6.60 0.34
C ALA A 128 19.00 7.66 0.04
N LYS A 129 19.47 8.85 -0.35
CA LYS A 129 18.60 9.93 -0.83
C LYS A 129 18.03 9.55 -2.19
N VAL A 130 16.78 9.11 -2.22
CA VAL A 130 16.05 8.86 -3.46
C VAL A 130 15.32 10.14 -3.87
N LYS A 131 15.40 10.49 -5.15
CA LYS A 131 14.73 11.65 -5.71
C LYS A 131 13.38 11.22 -6.31
N VAL A 132 12.28 11.70 -5.73
CA VAL A 132 10.97 11.63 -6.38
C VAL A 132 10.96 12.56 -7.60
N ASP A 133 10.47 12.05 -8.71
CA ASP A 133 10.15 12.86 -9.88
C ASP A 133 8.77 13.53 -9.74
N PHE A 134 8.78 14.72 -9.11
CA PHE A 134 7.60 15.55 -8.92
C PHE A 134 7.01 16.10 -10.23
N ASP A 135 7.81 16.20 -11.29
CA ASP A 135 7.32 16.68 -12.60
C ASP A 135 6.49 15.59 -13.28
N THR A 136 6.88 14.33 -13.12
CA THR A 136 6.05 13.18 -13.52
C THR A 136 4.72 13.15 -12.75
N ILE A 137 4.71 13.42 -11.44
CA ILE A 137 3.47 13.55 -10.65
C ILE A 137 2.55 14.63 -11.23
N GLU A 138 3.07 15.83 -11.45
CA GLU A 138 2.29 16.97 -11.95
C GLU A 138 1.68 16.70 -13.32
N ARG A 139 2.50 16.20 -14.25
CA ARG A 139 2.07 15.89 -15.61
C ARG A 139 1.00 14.80 -15.61
N LEU A 140 1.26 13.67 -14.97
CA LEU A 140 0.34 12.53 -14.99
C LEU A 140 -0.94 12.80 -14.19
N SER A 141 -0.86 13.54 -13.07
CA SER A 141 -2.07 13.96 -12.34
C SER A 141 -2.94 14.90 -13.18
N SER A 142 -2.34 15.84 -13.92
CA SER A 142 -3.08 16.70 -14.84
C SER A 142 -3.78 15.88 -15.93
N VAL A 143 -3.11 14.87 -16.51
CA VAL A 143 -3.71 13.99 -17.53
C VAL A 143 -4.85 13.16 -16.93
N ALA A 144 -4.61 12.50 -15.80
CA ALA A 144 -5.58 11.68 -15.08
C ALA A 144 -6.88 12.45 -14.77
N ARG A 145 -6.75 13.70 -14.28
CA ARG A 145 -7.90 14.56 -13.97
C ARG A 145 -8.60 15.06 -15.22
N LYS A 146 -7.88 15.67 -16.16
CA LYS A 146 -8.47 16.38 -17.31
C LYS A 146 -9.02 15.45 -18.39
N SER A 147 -8.35 14.32 -18.62
CA SER A 147 -8.73 13.40 -19.71
C SER A 147 -9.68 12.29 -19.22
N TYR A 148 -9.58 11.89 -17.94
CA TYR A 148 -10.26 10.70 -17.44
C TYR A 148 -11.14 10.93 -16.20
N GLY A 149 -11.18 12.16 -15.67
CA GLY A 149 -12.01 12.48 -14.50
C GLY A 149 -11.56 11.81 -13.19
N LEU A 150 -10.33 11.28 -13.14
CA LEU A 150 -9.76 10.71 -11.93
C LEU A 150 -9.45 11.80 -10.91
N ALA A 151 -9.38 11.43 -9.63
CA ALA A 151 -8.94 12.29 -8.55
C ALA A 151 -7.48 12.73 -8.68
N GLY A 152 -6.65 12.02 -9.46
CA GLY A 152 -5.22 12.30 -9.65
C GLY A 152 -4.38 11.05 -9.45
N VAL A 153 -3.06 11.23 -9.37
CA VAL A 153 -2.12 10.12 -9.16
C VAL A 153 -1.83 9.85 -7.69
N VAL A 154 -1.48 8.61 -7.39
CA VAL A 154 -1.09 8.13 -6.06
C VAL A 154 0.42 7.92 -6.05
N GLN A 155 1.09 8.41 -4.99
CA GLN A 155 2.51 8.17 -4.78
C GLN A 155 2.74 7.02 -3.79
N HIS A 156 3.45 6.00 -4.23
CA HIS A 156 3.97 4.95 -3.36
C HIS A 156 5.37 5.28 -2.81
N GLY A 157 5.80 4.61 -1.74
CA GLY A 157 7.21 4.63 -1.31
C GLY A 157 7.79 5.99 -0.89
N ALA A 158 6.99 6.91 -0.36
CA ALA A 158 7.44 8.27 -0.03
C ALA A 158 8.03 8.44 1.38
N SER A 159 8.08 7.38 2.19
CA SER A 159 8.36 7.49 3.64
C SER A 159 9.77 7.93 4.03
N THR A 160 10.74 7.82 3.12
CA THR A 160 12.15 8.14 3.40
C THR A 160 12.58 9.48 2.82
N LEU A 161 11.62 10.28 2.34
CA LEU A 161 11.90 11.59 1.78
C LEU A 161 12.15 12.62 2.90
N PRO A 162 12.94 13.67 2.61
CA PRO A 162 13.04 14.84 3.46
C PRO A 162 11.68 15.49 3.74
N ASP A 163 11.52 16.08 4.92
CA ASP A 163 10.25 16.67 5.38
C ASP A 163 9.78 17.87 4.55
N ASP A 164 10.72 18.59 3.94
CA ASP A 164 10.49 19.70 3.04
C ASP A 164 10.00 19.27 1.65
N ALA A 165 10.08 17.97 1.30
CA ALA A 165 9.53 17.45 0.05
C ALA A 165 8.01 17.19 0.12
N PHE A 166 7.44 17.05 1.32
CA PHE A 166 6.04 16.59 1.46
C PHE A 166 5.00 17.61 1.00
N ASP A 167 5.29 18.91 1.08
CA ASP A 167 4.36 19.94 0.60
C ASP A 167 4.28 20.00 -0.94
N LEU A 168 5.28 19.43 -1.63
CA LEU A 168 5.29 19.33 -3.08
C LEU A 168 4.23 18.36 -3.60
N PHE A 169 3.88 17.30 -2.87
CA PHE A 169 2.86 16.34 -3.34
C PHE A 169 1.52 17.03 -3.62
N GLN A 170 1.04 17.85 -2.68
CA GLN A 170 -0.20 18.60 -2.85
C GLN A 170 -0.06 19.66 -3.94
N LYS A 171 1.05 20.41 -3.97
CA LYS A 171 1.30 21.45 -4.99
C LYS A 171 1.34 20.89 -6.41
N ARG A 172 1.85 19.66 -6.57
CA ARG A 172 1.95 18.94 -7.84
C ARG A 172 0.73 18.08 -8.13
N GLY A 173 -0.29 18.15 -7.28
CA GLY A 173 -1.60 17.55 -7.54
C GLY A 173 -1.69 16.05 -7.29
N ALA A 174 -0.77 15.44 -6.54
CA ALA A 174 -0.95 14.08 -6.04
C ALA A 174 -2.27 13.99 -5.26
N ALA A 175 -3.05 12.93 -5.51
CA ALA A 175 -4.31 12.69 -4.83
C ALA A 175 -4.10 11.97 -3.49
N GLU A 176 -3.08 11.11 -3.42
CA GLU A 176 -2.81 10.25 -2.27
C GLU A 176 -1.31 9.93 -2.20
N VAL A 177 -0.79 9.76 -0.98
CA VAL A 177 0.62 9.44 -0.72
C VAL A 177 0.69 8.36 0.34
N HIS A 178 1.34 7.23 0.03
CA HIS A 178 1.46 6.10 0.95
C HIS A 178 2.71 6.19 1.81
N LEU A 179 2.51 6.10 3.13
CA LEU A 179 3.54 6.19 4.14
C LEU A 179 3.44 5.02 5.12
N ALA A 180 4.52 4.27 5.30
CA ALA A 180 4.55 3.12 6.20
C ALA A 180 5.93 2.93 6.85
N THR A 181 6.96 2.67 6.04
CA THR A 181 8.29 2.30 6.56
C THR A 181 8.87 3.34 7.51
N GLY A 182 8.68 4.63 7.23
CA GLY A 182 9.15 5.70 8.11
C GLY A 182 8.57 5.61 9.52
N PHE A 183 7.27 5.32 9.65
CA PHE A 183 6.63 5.13 10.95
C PHE A 183 7.11 3.88 11.69
N GLN A 184 7.31 2.78 10.95
CA GLN A 184 7.87 1.56 11.54
C GLN A 184 9.28 1.81 12.07
N ASN A 185 10.10 2.55 11.30
CA ASN A 185 11.44 2.94 11.69
C ASN A 185 11.41 3.80 12.96
N MET A 186 10.53 4.81 13.01
CA MET A 186 10.35 5.66 14.19
C MET A 186 10.01 4.86 15.45
N ILE A 187 9.19 3.81 15.34
CA ILE A 187 8.88 2.96 16.50
C ILE A 187 10.13 2.20 16.96
N TYR A 188 10.84 1.51 16.05
CA TYR A 188 12.02 0.71 16.44
C TYR A 188 13.20 1.55 16.92
N ASP A 189 13.38 2.71 16.31
CA ASP A 189 14.54 3.58 16.49
C ASP A 189 14.25 4.71 17.51
N GLY A 190 13.00 4.81 17.98
CA GLY A 190 12.52 5.81 18.93
C GLY A 190 12.98 5.59 20.36
N LYS A 191 12.93 6.65 21.17
CA LYS A 191 13.53 6.70 22.51
C LYS A 191 12.89 5.70 23.49
N TYR A 192 11.61 5.41 23.30
CA TYR A 192 10.82 4.66 24.26
C TYR A 192 10.76 3.16 23.96
N PHE A 193 11.14 2.73 22.75
CA PHE A 193 11.06 1.32 22.40
C PHE A 193 12.17 0.53 23.11
N PRO A 194 11.83 -0.51 23.91
CA PRO A 194 12.82 -1.15 24.75
C PRO A 194 13.93 -1.85 23.94
N ASP A 195 15.18 -1.52 24.24
CA ASP A 195 16.32 -2.11 23.54
C ASP A 195 16.39 -3.63 23.69
N ASN A 196 16.04 -4.17 24.86
CA ASN A 196 16.00 -5.62 25.07
C ASN A 196 14.98 -6.32 24.14
N LEU A 197 13.80 -5.74 23.97
CA LEU A 197 12.78 -6.24 23.03
C LEU A 197 13.26 -6.11 21.59
N LYS A 198 13.88 -4.98 21.23
CA LYS A 198 14.46 -4.77 19.90
C LYS A 198 15.53 -5.82 19.56
N GLN A 199 16.45 -6.10 20.48
CA GLN A 199 17.48 -7.12 20.27
C GLN A 199 16.90 -8.52 20.14
N GLU A 200 15.85 -8.84 20.91
CA GLU A 200 15.16 -10.13 20.79
C GLU A 200 14.45 -10.26 19.43
N ILE A 201 13.81 -9.20 18.96
CA ILE A 201 13.23 -9.13 17.62
C ILE A 201 14.31 -9.36 16.56
N TYR A 202 15.46 -8.70 16.67
CA TYR A 202 16.54 -8.82 15.70
C TYR A 202 17.13 -10.22 15.67
N LYS A 203 17.29 -10.86 16.83
CA LYS A 203 17.67 -12.27 16.92
C LYS A 203 16.64 -13.16 16.22
N TYR A 204 15.36 -13.00 16.54
CA TYR A 204 14.29 -13.76 15.88
C TYR A 204 14.32 -13.62 14.36
N LEU A 205 14.54 -12.41 13.84
CA LEU A 205 14.61 -12.17 12.39
C LEU A 205 15.82 -12.88 11.76
N LYS A 206 17.00 -12.83 12.39
CA LYS A 206 18.18 -13.55 11.89
C LYS A 206 17.94 -15.05 11.82
N ASP A 207 17.24 -15.61 12.81
CA ASP A 207 16.99 -17.05 12.88
C ASP A 207 15.85 -17.49 11.92
N ASN A 208 14.75 -16.75 11.88
CA ASN A 208 13.52 -17.17 11.19
C ASN A 208 13.40 -16.64 9.76
N MET A 209 14.09 -15.54 9.44
CA MET A 209 14.06 -14.91 8.12
C MET A 209 15.38 -15.09 7.36
N ALA A 210 16.27 -15.98 7.82
CA ALA A 210 17.61 -16.20 7.24
C ALA A 210 17.59 -16.43 5.72
N LYS A 211 16.56 -17.10 5.21
CA LYS A 211 16.38 -17.40 3.77
C LYS A 211 16.15 -16.16 2.90
N GLU A 212 15.78 -15.03 3.50
CA GLU A 212 15.60 -13.77 2.77
C GLU A 212 16.90 -12.99 2.64
N ARG A 213 17.98 -13.43 3.28
CA ARG A 213 19.28 -12.78 3.18
C ARG A 213 19.84 -12.96 1.78
N LYS A 214 20.19 -11.86 1.12
CA LYS A 214 20.83 -11.88 -0.19
C LYS A 214 22.35 -11.96 -0.06
N GLU A 215 23.01 -12.50 -1.07
CA GLU A 215 24.47 -12.48 -1.15
C GLU A 215 24.98 -11.04 -1.11
N GLY A 216 26.00 -10.78 -0.28
CA GLY A 216 26.56 -9.44 -0.08
C GLY A 216 25.72 -8.49 0.80
N GLU A 217 24.56 -8.92 1.33
CA GLU A 217 23.72 -8.09 2.19
C GLU A 217 24.28 -7.99 3.61
N THR A 218 24.49 -6.75 4.07
CA THR A 218 24.92 -6.44 5.45
C THR A 218 23.84 -6.81 6.47
N ASP A 219 24.22 -6.91 7.75
CA ASP A 219 23.26 -7.19 8.82
C ASP A 219 22.23 -6.05 8.95
N GLU A 220 22.67 -4.81 8.78
CA GLU A 220 21.85 -3.60 8.83
C GLU A 220 20.79 -3.60 7.71
N GLN A 221 21.19 -3.88 6.47
CA GLN A 221 20.28 -4.00 5.33
C GLN A 221 19.28 -5.14 5.53
N PHE A 222 19.76 -6.30 5.99
CA PHE A 222 18.91 -7.45 6.26
C PHE A 222 17.84 -7.16 7.32
N ILE A 223 18.25 -6.59 8.46
CA ILE A 223 17.34 -6.24 9.56
C ILE A 223 16.34 -5.17 9.11
N TYR A 224 16.79 -4.11 8.43
CA TYR A 224 15.91 -3.06 7.95
C TYR A 224 14.81 -3.61 7.02
N LYS A 225 15.18 -4.48 6.08
CA LYS A 225 14.25 -5.10 5.13
C LYS A 225 13.23 -6.02 5.81
N THR A 226 13.66 -6.77 6.81
CA THR A 226 12.86 -7.85 7.43
C THR A 226 12.10 -7.40 8.68
N ARG A 227 12.46 -6.31 9.35
CA ARG A 227 11.85 -5.90 10.64
C ARG A 227 10.34 -5.68 10.60
N LYS A 228 9.77 -5.36 9.44
CA LYS A 228 8.31 -5.30 9.24
C LYS A 228 7.60 -6.63 9.51
N LYS A 229 8.29 -7.76 9.33
CA LYS A 229 7.74 -9.11 9.54
C LYS A 229 7.67 -9.50 11.01
N ALA A 230 8.37 -8.79 11.90
CA ALA A 230 8.36 -9.08 13.33
C ALA A 230 7.10 -8.57 14.05
N PHE A 231 6.35 -7.61 13.48
CA PHE A 231 5.14 -7.08 14.13
C PHE A 231 4.07 -8.14 14.38
N GLY A 232 3.98 -9.18 13.54
CA GLY A 232 3.07 -10.31 13.75
C GLY A 232 3.50 -11.18 14.95
N PRO A 233 4.66 -11.86 14.88
CA PRO A 233 5.15 -12.73 15.95
C PRO A 233 5.31 -12.03 17.31
N PHE A 234 5.65 -10.73 17.34
CA PHE A 234 5.81 -9.95 18.56
C PHE A 234 4.61 -9.08 18.92
N LYS A 235 3.45 -9.24 18.24
CA LYS A 235 2.26 -8.41 18.44
C LYS A 235 1.92 -8.26 19.93
N GLN A 236 1.73 -9.37 20.64
CA GLN A 236 1.38 -9.33 22.06
C GLN A 236 2.41 -8.56 22.88
N ARG A 237 3.71 -8.85 22.70
CA ARG A 237 4.78 -8.22 23.48
C ARG A 237 4.87 -6.71 23.24
N ILE A 238 4.60 -6.26 22.02
CA ILE A 238 4.54 -4.84 21.67
C ILE A 238 3.30 -4.18 22.29
N TRP A 239 2.14 -4.86 22.27
CA TRP A 239 0.90 -4.34 22.85
C TRP A 239 0.89 -4.30 24.39
N ASP A 240 1.60 -5.25 25.02
CA ASP A 240 1.74 -5.40 26.46
C ASP A 240 2.83 -4.48 27.05
N LEU A 241 3.49 -3.65 26.24
CA LEU A 241 4.37 -2.59 26.73
C LEU A 241 3.64 -1.71 27.73
N SER A 242 4.38 -1.21 28.73
CA SER A 242 3.81 -0.34 29.77
C SER A 242 3.12 0.88 29.15
N GLN A 243 2.12 1.40 29.84
CA GLN A 243 1.39 2.57 29.35
C GLN A 243 2.33 3.76 29.13
N SER A 244 3.31 3.98 30.03
CA SER A 244 4.32 5.04 29.88
C SER A 244 5.16 4.93 28.60
N ILE A 245 5.55 3.71 28.21
CA ILE A 245 6.27 3.46 26.95
C ILE A 245 5.35 3.74 25.76
N LYS A 246 4.11 3.23 25.81
CA LYS A 246 3.14 3.43 24.73
C LYS A 246 2.81 4.91 24.53
N ASP A 247 2.69 5.68 25.60
CA ASP A 247 2.42 7.11 25.53
C ASP A 247 3.59 7.88 24.92
N GLY A 248 4.83 7.52 25.28
CA GLY A 248 6.03 8.10 24.64
C GLY A 248 6.11 7.82 23.13
N ILE A 249 5.86 6.57 22.71
CA ILE A 249 5.80 6.20 21.28
C ILE A 249 4.68 6.95 20.57
N ARG A 250 3.49 7.04 21.18
CA ARG A 250 2.34 7.77 20.61
C ARG A 250 2.65 9.25 20.44
N GLN A 251 3.33 9.87 21.39
CA GLN A 251 3.73 11.27 21.29
C GLN A 251 4.67 11.50 20.10
N GLU A 252 5.72 10.69 19.95
CA GLU A 252 6.65 10.78 18.81
C GLU A 252 5.92 10.60 17.46
N MET A 253 4.94 9.69 17.41
CA MET A 253 4.10 9.46 16.25
C MET A 253 3.13 10.61 15.96
N GLU A 254 2.49 11.17 16.99
CA GLU A 254 1.57 12.30 16.89
C GLU A 254 2.27 13.54 16.33
N GLU A 255 3.45 13.88 16.84
CA GLU A 255 4.27 14.98 16.35
C GLU A 255 4.61 14.79 14.85
N ARG A 256 4.91 13.56 14.44
CA ARG A 256 5.14 13.23 13.02
C ARG A 256 3.89 13.39 12.18
N PHE A 257 2.75 12.88 12.63
CA PHE A 257 1.48 13.01 11.91
C PHE A 257 1.08 14.48 11.77
N ALA A 258 1.23 15.29 12.83
CA ALA A 258 0.93 16.73 12.79
C ALA A 258 1.77 17.46 11.73
N LEU A 259 3.08 17.18 11.68
CA LEU A 259 3.97 17.72 10.65
C LEU A 259 3.52 17.32 9.24
N LEU A 260 3.30 16.03 9.01
CA LEU A 260 2.90 15.50 7.70
C LEU A 260 1.54 16.07 7.27
N PHE A 261 0.56 16.14 8.16
CA PHE A 261 -0.76 16.69 7.87
C PHE A 261 -0.69 18.17 7.51
N SER A 262 0.16 18.93 8.19
CA SER A 262 0.42 20.34 7.84
C SER A 262 1.07 20.49 6.47
N LYS A 263 2.09 19.68 6.17
CA LYS A 263 2.80 19.69 4.87
C LYS A 263 1.88 19.28 3.73
N LEU A 264 1.09 18.23 3.91
CA LEU A 264 0.15 17.70 2.92
C LEU A 264 -1.15 18.52 2.79
N LYS A 265 -1.30 19.60 3.57
CA LYS A 265 -2.45 20.51 3.55
C LYS A 265 -3.80 19.82 3.82
N VAL A 266 -3.81 18.83 4.71
CA VAL A 266 -5.06 18.12 5.10
C VAL A 266 -5.72 18.70 6.35
N ILE A 267 -5.09 19.65 7.03
CA ILE A 267 -5.65 20.33 8.21
C ILE A 267 -6.87 21.17 7.80
N ASN A 268 -7.91 21.16 8.62
CA ASN A 268 -9.17 21.90 8.42
C ASN A 268 -9.91 21.55 7.12
N THR A 269 -9.78 20.31 6.65
CA THR A 269 -10.47 19.84 5.43
C THR A 269 -11.77 19.09 5.71
N HIS A 270 -12.18 18.94 6.97
CA HIS A 270 -13.39 18.23 7.37
C HIS A 270 -14.63 18.70 6.59
N ASP A 271 -14.92 20.01 6.58
CA ASP A 271 -16.12 20.53 5.94
C ASP A 271 -16.08 20.40 4.41
N ILE A 272 -14.88 20.45 3.84
CA ILE A 272 -14.65 20.19 2.41
C ILE A 272 -14.97 18.72 2.11
N ALA A 273 -14.42 17.80 2.89
CA ALA A 273 -14.67 16.37 2.73
C ALA A 273 -16.16 16.04 2.95
N ALA A 274 -16.78 16.56 4.01
CA ALA A 274 -18.19 16.34 4.32
C ALA A 274 -19.12 16.82 3.21
N LYS A 275 -18.80 17.96 2.57
CA LYS A 275 -19.56 18.50 1.44
C LYS A 275 -19.60 17.56 0.22
N TRP A 276 -18.52 16.83 -0.04
CA TRP A 276 -18.37 16.04 -1.27
C TRP A 276 -18.51 14.52 -1.06
N ALA A 277 -18.16 14.02 0.11
CA ALA A 277 -18.11 12.59 0.39
C ALA A 277 -19.44 12.02 0.92
N ASN A 278 -20.35 12.87 1.43
CA ASN A 278 -21.60 12.46 2.08
C ASN A 278 -21.40 11.22 3.00
N PRO A 279 -20.62 11.34 4.09
CA PRO A 279 -20.18 10.19 4.87
C PRO A 279 -21.39 9.41 5.42
N ILE A 280 -21.48 8.13 5.05
CA ILE A 280 -22.53 7.23 5.52
C ILE A 280 -21.98 6.41 6.68
N ASN A 281 -22.73 6.38 7.78
CA ASN A 281 -22.39 5.55 8.93
C ASN A 281 -22.79 4.10 8.64
N ILE A 282 -21.80 3.27 8.29
CA ILE A 282 -22.01 1.86 8.04
C ILE A 282 -21.76 1.10 9.34
N PRO A 283 -22.77 0.45 9.93
CA PRO A 283 -22.59 -0.30 11.17
C PRO A 283 -21.57 -1.42 10.95
N SER A 284 -20.48 -1.41 11.72
CA SER A 284 -19.57 -2.55 11.75
C SER A 284 -20.20 -3.68 12.57
N LYS A 285 -20.04 -4.91 12.07
CA LYS A 285 -20.41 -6.13 12.81
C LYS A 285 -19.15 -6.92 13.07
N LEU A 286 -18.82 -7.09 14.36
CA LEU A 286 -17.64 -7.82 14.79
C LEU A 286 -17.58 -9.25 14.20
N GLU A 287 -18.73 -9.91 14.03
CA GLU A 287 -18.83 -11.22 13.39
C GLU A 287 -18.29 -11.22 11.95
N ASN A 288 -18.58 -10.16 11.17
CA ASN A 288 -18.11 -10.02 9.80
C ASN A 288 -16.60 -9.71 9.75
N GLU A 289 -16.12 -8.87 10.67
CA GLU A 289 -14.69 -8.56 10.79
C GLU A 289 -13.88 -9.81 11.15
N ILE A 290 -14.37 -10.64 12.08
CA ILE A 290 -13.69 -11.87 12.50
C ILE A 290 -13.76 -12.95 11.41
N ALA A 291 -14.89 -13.10 10.72
CA ALA A 291 -15.04 -14.06 9.63
C ALA A 291 -14.05 -13.80 8.48
N GLY A 292 -13.74 -12.54 8.19
CA GLY A 292 -12.75 -12.14 7.18
C GLY A 292 -11.31 -12.54 7.50
N VAL A 293 -10.98 -12.81 8.78
CA VAL A 293 -9.61 -13.17 9.21
C VAL A 293 -9.28 -14.64 8.90
N GLY A 294 -10.29 -15.48 8.64
CA GLY A 294 -10.10 -16.91 8.40
C GLY A 294 -9.56 -17.67 9.62
N SER A 295 -10.00 -18.90 9.79
CA SER A 295 -9.52 -19.84 10.82
C SER A 295 -8.05 -20.28 10.66
N GLU A 296 -7.25 -19.61 9.84
CA GLU A 296 -5.85 -19.96 9.55
C GLU A 296 -4.84 -19.47 10.60
N GLY A 297 -5.30 -18.73 11.62
CA GLY A 297 -4.50 -18.41 12.81
C GLY A 297 -4.13 -19.61 13.69
N LYS A 298 -4.66 -20.81 13.41
CA LYS A 298 -4.27 -22.07 14.07
C LYS A 298 -3.45 -22.95 13.13
N LYS A 299 -2.18 -22.59 12.92
CA LYS A 299 -1.11 -23.59 12.76
C LYS A 299 -0.10 -23.41 13.88
N VAL A 300 -0.56 -23.66 15.11
CA VAL A 300 0.35 -24.18 16.13
C VAL A 300 0.78 -25.55 15.62
N ARG A 301 2.07 -25.74 15.36
CA ARG A 301 2.63 -27.06 15.08
C ARG A 301 2.18 -27.99 16.20
N GLU A 302 1.34 -28.97 15.88
CA GLU A 302 1.20 -30.13 16.75
C GLU A 302 2.56 -30.81 16.80
N GLU A 303 3.12 -30.90 18.00
CA GLU A 303 4.26 -31.75 18.30
C GLU A 303 3.89 -33.16 17.85
N LYS A 304 4.71 -33.73 16.96
CA LYS A 304 4.64 -35.16 16.68
C LYS A 304 5.03 -35.89 17.96
N GLY A 305 4.02 -36.26 18.74
CA GLY A 305 4.14 -37.20 19.84
C GLY A 305 4.82 -38.47 19.33
N GLU A 306 5.81 -38.90 20.10
CA GLU A 306 6.53 -40.14 19.96
C GLU A 306 5.56 -41.30 19.70
N ARG A 307 5.80 -42.05 18.62
CA ARG A 307 5.39 -43.45 18.58
C ARG A 307 6.68 -44.25 18.60
N GLY A 308 6.98 -44.75 19.79
CA GLY A 308 7.98 -45.76 20.02
C GLY A 308 7.58 -47.10 19.40
N GLU A 309 8.63 -47.87 19.14
CA GLU A 309 8.75 -49.29 18.77
C GLU A 309 8.09 -49.77 17.46
#